data_AF-A0A2J7Q973-F1
#
_entry.id   AF-A0A2J7Q973-F1
#
_cell.length_a   1.000
_cell.length_b   1.000
_cell.length_c   1.000
_cell.angle_alpha   90.00
_cell.angle_beta   90.00
_cell.angle_gamma   90.00
#
_symmetry.space_group_name_H-M   'P 1'
#
loop_
_entity.id
_entity.type
_entity.pdbx_description
1 polymer ?
#
loop_
_entity_poly.entity_id
_entity_poly.type
_entity_poly.pdbx_seq_one_letter_code
_entity_poly.pdbx_strand_id
1 'polypeptide(L)'
;MTEKLNDINNKLKISMENLTAAKTGREPTEERSEVLKKVAELKAEEESLQKEIKEYEMWEKMKNESEIAKKAVERWTDNLMCVQSFCQKKFGLDMKTLDKHFGISAHIDF
;
A
#
# COMPACT_ATOMS: atom_id res chain seq x y z
N MET A 1 -39.28 -41.79 29.82
CA MET A 1 -38.31 -42.15 28.76
C MET A 1 -38.84 -41.89 27.35
N THR A 2 -40.11 -42.17 27.09
CA THR A 2 -40.80 -41.95 25.79
C THR A 2 -40.86 -40.49 25.33
N GLU A 3 -41.07 -39.54 26.23
CA GLU A 3 -41.21 -38.11 25.88
C GLU A 3 -39.89 -37.49 25.38
N LYS A 4 -38.77 -37.81 26.04
CA LYS A 4 -37.42 -37.42 25.58
C LYS A 4 -37.06 -38.06 24.25
N LEU A 5 -37.45 -39.32 24.04
CA LEU A 5 -37.24 -40.01 22.76
C LEU A 5 -38.01 -39.32 21.62
N ASN A 6 -39.23 -38.87 21.89
CA ASN A 6 -40.06 -38.17 20.91
C ASN A 6 -39.51 -36.78 20.57
N ASP A 7 -39.03 -36.02 21.56
CA ASP A 7 -38.39 -34.72 21.34
C ASP A 7 -37.10 -34.85 20.49
N ILE A 8 -36.27 -35.86 20.76
CA ILE A 8 -35.07 -36.14 19.96
C ILE A 8 -35.43 -36.50 18.52
N ASN A 9 -36.47 -37.32 18.30
CA ASN A 9 -36.94 -37.67 16.96
C ASN A 9 -37.47 -36.45 16.19
N ASN A 10 -38.21 -35.56 16.85
CA ASN A 10 -38.68 -34.33 16.23
C ASN A 10 -37.52 -33.41 15.84
N LYS A 11 -36.53 -33.25 16.72
CA LYS A 11 -35.31 -32.47 16.42
C LYS A 11 -34.52 -33.08 15.27
N LEU A 12 -34.38 -34.41 15.23
CA LEU A 12 -33.71 -35.11 14.14
C LEU A 12 -34.42 -34.86 12.81
N LYS A 13 -35.75 -34.96 12.79
CA LYS A 13 -36.57 -34.71 11.60
C LYS A 13 -36.41 -33.29 11.07
N ILE A 14 -36.55 -32.29 11.95
CA ILE A 14 -36.35 -30.87 11.59
C ILE A 14 -34.93 -30.65 11.06
N SER A 15 -33.93 -31.25 11.70
CA SER A 15 -32.55 -31.11 11.27
C SER A 15 -32.27 -31.76 9.91
N MET A 16 -32.93 -32.88 9.59
CA MET A 16 -32.86 -33.52 8.27
C MET A 16 -33.56 -32.70 7.19
N GLU A 17 -34.73 -32.13 7.49
CA GLU A 17 -35.46 -31.24 6.58
C GLU A 17 -34.62 -29.99 6.24
N ASN A 18 -34.02 -29.37 7.26
CA ASN A 18 -33.12 -28.23 7.08
C ASN A 18 -31.87 -28.59 6.27
N LEU A 19 -31.27 -29.76 6.51
CA LEU A 19 -30.12 -30.24 5.74
C LEU A 19 -30.47 -30.44 4.28
N THR A 20 -31.66 -30.98 4.00
CA THR A 20 -32.12 -31.26 2.64
C THR A 20 -32.37 -29.94 1.89
N ALA A 21 -33.07 -28.99 2.53
CA ALA A 21 -33.31 -27.66 1.98
C ALA A 21 -32.00 -26.90 1.71
N ALA A 22 -31.00 -27.02 2.58
CA ALA A 22 -29.69 -26.37 2.40
C ALA A 22 -28.82 -27.00 1.30
N LYS A 23 -29.08 -28.26 0.94
CA LYS A 23 -28.36 -28.97 -0.13
C LYS A 23 -28.91 -28.67 -1.52
N THR A 24 -30.19 -28.29 -1.63
CA THR A 24 -30.81 -27.89 -2.89
C THR A 24 -30.06 -26.68 -3.47
N GLY A 25 -29.55 -26.80 -4.69
CA GLY A 25 -28.70 -25.80 -5.36
C GLY A 25 -27.24 -25.79 -4.91
N ARG A 26 -26.82 -26.72 -4.06
CA ARG A 26 -25.42 -26.92 -3.62
C ARG A 26 -24.99 -28.37 -3.79
N GLU A 27 -25.57 -29.05 -4.77
CA GLU A 27 -25.30 -30.44 -5.08
C GLU A 27 -23.81 -30.61 -5.39
N PRO A 28 -23.16 -31.64 -4.83
CA PRO A 28 -21.75 -31.92 -5.10
C PRO A 28 -21.61 -32.47 -6.53
N THR A 29 -21.57 -31.56 -7.51
CA THR A 29 -21.26 -31.87 -8.90
C THR A 29 -19.80 -31.55 -9.20
N GLU A 30 -19.26 -32.17 -10.25
CA GLU A 30 -17.90 -31.87 -10.73
C GLU A 30 -17.80 -30.40 -11.14
N GLU A 31 -18.78 -29.91 -11.91
CA GLU A 31 -18.90 -28.51 -12.33
C GLU A 31 -18.84 -27.54 -11.14
N ARG A 32 -19.56 -27.83 -10.04
CA ARG A 32 -19.52 -26.99 -8.84
C ARG A 32 -18.14 -27.01 -8.19
N SER A 33 -17.49 -28.15 -8.15
CA SER A 33 -16.16 -28.32 -7.56
C SER A 33 -15.10 -27.56 -8.37
N GLU A 34 -15.17 -27.63 -9.70
CA GLU A 34 -14.32 -26.87 -10.62
C GLU A 34 -14.54 -25.36 -10.48
N VAL A 35 -15.80 -24.90 -10.43
CA VAL A 35 -16.13 -23.48 -10.25
C VAL A 35 -15.63 -22.98 -8.90
N LEU A 36 -15.80 -23.74 -7.82
CA LEU A 36 -15.29 -23.35 -6.50
C LEU A 36 -13.76 -23.27 -6.47
N LYS A 37 -13.07 -24.20 -7.14
CA LYS A 37 -11.61 -24.15 -7.30
C LYS A 37 -11.21 -22.90 -8.06
N LYS A 38 -11.88 -22.58 -9.17
CA LYS A 38 -11.57 -21.40 -9.97
C LYS A 38 -11.82 -20.09 -9.20
N VAL A 39 -12.90 -20.03 -8.41
CA VAL A 39 -13.18 -18.89 -7.54
C VAL A 39 -12.08 -18.72 -6.49
N ALA A 40 -11.59 -19.81 -5.90
CA ALA A 40 -10.49 -19.73 -4.93
C ALA A 40 -9.19 -19.23 -5.57
N GLU A 41 -8.86 -19.74 -6.77
CA GLU A 41 -7.69 -19.29 -7.54
C GLU A 41 -7.78 -17.80 -7.89
N LEU A 42 -8.92 -17.35 -8.43
CA LEU A 42 -9.12 -15.96 -8.82
C LEU A 42 -9.07 -15.00 -7.62
N LYS A 43 -9.60 -15.41 -6.46
CA LYS A 43 -9.50 -14.60 -5.23
C LYS A 43 -8.06 -14.46 -4.76
N ALA A 44 -7.29 -15.55 -4.79
CA ALA A 44 -5.88 -15.50 -4.42
C ALA A 44 -5.07 -14.60 -5.38
N GLU A 45 -5.37 -14.68 -6.68
CA GLU A 45 -4.77 -13.82 -7.70
C GLU A 45 -5.14 -12.35 -7.50
N GLU A 46 -6.42 -12.05 -7.27
CA GLU A 46 -6.90 -10.69 -6.96
C GLU A 46 -6.19 -10.11 -5.75
N GLU A 47 -6.09 -10.86 -4.65
CA GLU A 47 -5.40 -10.41 -3.43
C GLU A 47 -3.91 -10.14 -3.67
N SER A 48 -3.26 -10.95 -4.51
CA SER A 48 -1.86 -10.74 -4.89
C SER A 48 -1.69 -9.47 -5.71
N LEU A 49 -2.51 -9.28 -6.75
CA LEU A 49 -2.46 -8.11 -7.62
C LEU A 49 -2.78 -6.82 -6.85
N GLN A 50 -3.74 -6.86 -5.92
CA GLN A 50 -4.04 -5.70 -5.07
C GLN A 50 -2.87 -5.30 -4.16
N LYS A 51 -2.05 -6.26 -3.70
CA LYS A 51 -0.84 -5.95 -2.94
C LYS A 51 0.20 -5.27 -3.83
N GLU A 52 0.42 -5.80 -5.02
CA GLU A 52 1.38 -5.25 -5.98
C GLU A 52 1.01 -3.82 -6.38
N ILE A 53 -0.28 -3.56 -6.65
CA ILE A 53 -0.78 -2.21 -6.94
C ILE A 53 -0.45 -1.22 -5.81
N LYS A 54 -0.70 -1.61 -4.56
CA LYS A 54 -0.38 -0.75 -3.39
C LYS A 54 1.10 -0.43 -3.28
N GLU A 55 1.96 -1.40 -3.59
CA GLU A 55 3.40 -1.18 -3.63
C GLU A 55 3.75 -0.15 -4.72
N TYR A 56 3.22 -0.29 -5.94
CA TYR A 56 3.46 0.69 -7.00
C TYR A 56 2.97 2.09 -6.65
N GLU A 57 1.78 2.24 -6.05
CA GLU A 57 1.26 3.53 -5.60
C GLU A 57 2.20 4.18 -4.56
N MET A 58 2.77 3.38 -3.65
CA MET A 58 3.74 3.86 -2.67
C MET A 58 5.04 4.33 -3.33
N TRP A 59 5.54 3.56 -4.30
CA TRP A 59 6.73 3.92 -5.08
C TRP A 59 6.53 5.21 -5.86
N GLU A 60 5.39 5.37 -6.52
CA GLU A 60 5.07 6.58 -7.29
C GLU A 60 4.99 7.81 -6.39
N LYS A 61 4.34 7.68 -5.23
CA LYS A 61 4.32 8.75 -4.22
C LYS A 61 5.72 9.14 -3.77
N MET A 62 6.55 8.16 -3.41
CA MET A 62 7.94 8.41 -2.97
C MET A 62 8.78 9.07 -4.07
N LYS A 63 8.59 8.66 -5.33
CA LYS A 63 9.23 9.29 -6.48
C LYS A 63 8.82 10.75 -6.62
N ASN A 64 7.52 11.04 -6.56
CA ASN A 64 7.03 12.42 -6.69
C ASN A 64 7.53 13.32 -5.55
N GLU A 65 7.50 12.83 -4.30
CA GLU A 65 8.06 13.54 -3.15
C GLU A 65 9.57 13.79 -3.30
N SER A 66 10.32 12.82 -3.82
CA SER A 66 11.75 12.94 -4.10
C SER A 66 12.03 13.98 -5.19
N GLU A 67 11.22 14.03 -6.25
CA GLU A 67 11.35 15.05 -7.30
C GLU A 67 11.06 16.46 -6.78
N ILE A 68 10.06 16.61 -5.91
CA ILE A 68 9.76 17.88 -5.24
C ILE A 68 10.92 18.30 -4.34
N ALA A 69 11.46 17.38 -3.54
CA ALA A 69 12.61 17.63 -2.68
C ALA A 69 13.84 18.04 -3.49
N LYS A 70 14.12 17.35 -4.61
CA LYS A 70 15.22 17.68 -5.51
C LYS A 70 15.09 19.10 -6.06
N LYS A 71 13.93 19.46 -6.61
CA LYS A 71 13.67 20.82 -7.11
C LYS A 71 13.77 21.87 -6.01
N ALA A 72 13.34 21.54 -4.79
CA ALA A 72 13.47 22.43 -3.65
C ALA A 72 14.94 22.67 -3.30
N VAL A 73 15.77 21.62 -3.29
CA VAL A 73 17.22 21.72 -3.09
C VAL A 73 17.85 22.60 -4.15
N GLU A 74 17.59 22.35 -5.44
CA GLU A 74 18.08 23.19 -6.56
C GLU A 74 17.73 24.68 -6.34
N ARG A 75 16.48 24.98 -5.99
CA ARG A 75 16.05 26.35 -5.73
C ARG A 75 16.75 27.00 -4.53
N TRP A 76 16.91 26.25 -3.44
CA TRP A 76 17.58 26.77 -2.25
C TRP A 76 19.08 26.96 -2.48
N THR A 77 19.69 26.09 -3.29
CA THR A 77 21.05 26.25 -3.78
C THR A 77 21.21 27.54 -4.59
N ASP A 78 20.33 27.78 -5.57
CA ASP A 78 20.37 29.01 -6.36
C ASP A 78 20.25 30.26 -5.49
N ASN A 79 19.30 30.24 -4.55
CA ASN A 79 19.10 31.31 -3.58
C ASN A 79 20.36 31.56 -2.74
N LEU A 80 20.98 30.49 -2.25
CA LEU A 80 22.22 30.56 -1.47
C LEU A 80 23.34 31.22 -2.27
N MET A 81 23.57 30.76 -3.51
CA MET A 81 24.58 31.34 -4.40
C MET A 81 24.31 32.82 -4.71
N CYS A 82 23.04 33.21 -4.87
CA CYS A 82 22.67 34.61 -5.07
C CYS A 82 23.04 35.47 -3.87
N VAL A 83 22.75 35.00 -2.65
CA VAL A 83 23.12 35.69 -1.41
C VAL A 83 24.63 35.76 -1.26
N GLN A 84 25.36 34.68 -1.51
CA GLN A 84 26.83 34.68 -1.48
C GLN A 84 27.42 35.70 -2.46
N SER A 85 26.93 35.71 -3.71
CA SER A 85 27.38 36.67 -4.73
C SER A 85 27.06 38.11 -4.33
N PHE A 86 25.89 38.36 -3.75
CA PHE A 86 25.52 39.67 -3.24
C PHE A 86 26.45 40.11 -2.11
N CYS A 87 26.69 39.24 -1.13
CA CYS A 87 27.55 39.54 0.01
C CYS A 87 28.99 39.83 -0.43
N GLN A 88 29.52 39.04 -1.36
CA GLN A 88 30.84 39.25 -1.94
C GLN A 88 30.93 40.61 -2.67
N LYS A 89 29.97 40.92 -3.55
CA LYS A 89 29.98 42.17 -4.34
C LYS A 89 29.72 43.41 -3.50
N LYS A 90 28.81 43.34 -2.52
CA LYS A 90 28.35 44.50 -1.74
C LYS A 90 29.25 44.80 -0.55
N PHE A 91 29.76 43.77 0.11
CA PHE A 91 30.52 43.89 1.36
C PHE A 91 31.99 43.44 1.23
N GLY A 92 32.42 42.95 0.06
CA GLY A 92 33.81 42.53 -0.16
C GLY A 92 34.21 41.28 0.61
N LEU A 93 33.24 40.48 1.07
CA LEU A 93 33.50 39.26 1.84
C LEU A 93 34.09 38.18 0.94
N ASP A 94 35.10 37.47 1.44
CA ASP A 94 35.71 36.36 0.71
C ASP A 94 34.80 35.12 0.74
N MET A 95 34.87 34.31 -0.33
CA MET A 95 33.98 33.16 -0.50
C MET A 95 34.20 32.09 0.59
N LYS A 96 35.44 31.90 1.05
CA LYS A 96 35.74 30.88 2.08
C LYS A 96 35.11 31.24 3.42
N THR A 97 35.14 32.52 3.78
CA THR A 97 34.46 33.03 4.97
C THR A 97 32.94 32.89 4.84
N LEU A 98 32.36 33.20 3.66
CA LEU A 98 30.93 33.00 3.41
C LEU A 98 30.53 31.51 3.49
N ASP A 99 31.26 30.62 2.82
CA ASP A 99 31.03 29.17 2.87
C ASP A 99 31.04 28.65 4.31
N LYS A 100 32.02 29.08 5.12
CA LYS A 100 32.09 28.75 6.55
C LYS A 100 30.88 29.27 7.33
N HIS A 101 30.43 30.49 7.08
CA HIS A 101 29.27 31.08 7.76
C HIS A 101 27.94 30.42 7.37
N PHE A 102 27.80 30.02 6.10
CA PHE A 102 26.64 29.29 5.61
C PHE A 102 26.71 27.77 5.88
N GLY A 103 27.82 27.28 6.44
CA GLY A 103 28.01 25.86 6.74
C GLY A 103 28.15 24.99 5.49
N ILE A 104 28.59 25.56 4.38
CA ILE A 104 28.80 24.83 3.12
C ILE A 104 30.07 24.02 3.25
N SER A 105 29.92 22.70 3.28
CA SER A 105 31.06 21.78 3.29
C SER A 105 31.64 21.63 1.88
N ALA A 106 32.93 21.31 1.77
CA ALA A 106 33.60 21.06 0.50
C ALA A 106 33.10 19.82 -0.26
N HIS A 107 32.19 19.03 0.34
CA HIS A 107 31.59 17.83 -0.24
C HIS A 107 30.20 18.08 -0.84
N ILE A 108 29.67 19.30 -0.74
CA ILE A 108 28.44 19.69 -1.41
C ILE A 108 28.80 20.03 -2.84
N ASP A 109 28.51 19.08 -3.75
CA ASP A 109 28.54 19.33 -5.18
C ASP A 109 27.15 19.84 -5.63
N PHE A 110 27.16 20.83 -6.52
CA PHE A 110 25.98 21.49 -7.06
C PHE A 110 25.64 20.99 -8.46
#